data_AF-A0A972ZDW9-F1
#
_entry.id   AF-A0A972ZDW9-F1
#
_cell.length_a   1.000
_cell.length_b   1.000
_cell.length_c   1.000
_cell.angle_alpha   90.00
_cell.angle_beta   90.00
_cell.angle_gamma   90.00
#
_symmetry.space_group_name_H-M   'P 1'
#
loop_
_entity.id
_entity.type
_entity.pdbx_description
1 polymer ?
#
loop_
_entity_poly.entity_id
_entity_poly.type
_entity_poly.pdbx_seq_one_letter_code
_entity_poly.pdbx_strand_id
1 'polypeptide(L)'
;MKIIMRLIVLCVMLYLPQRVFGADHNAYHVFGQDNLWGWGDTHDIGSATTYTPDLNGNVPLNSELDEFYLRITFNPGITPSISLLYDVSYGNELHCAPGGYAMKSAVSGQNLYVWYGFQDGHTPAVIASESDWTFQVAGSDPVASVDFFVSYHGRTSGAMPDLDPNYQNLRVLSADQLPLIQAETPQTPMSFGSDFSSVATGKKVIVLLHGWNPDGNVNHYGDLATWQTIEGNLLACPVVLAQGWVVTRYDWARDASTGPNSLSSELIANANASRDAASAHGLKLGKALGAKSPSQVLFIAHSAGNWAAKRAAAYLKWKNPAIKIQITSLDPFVNDGDGTLGDMDLTASFQLMSQWTDRVAPE
;
A
#
# COMPACT_ATOMS: atom_id res chain seq x y z
N MET A 1 -23.70 -50.25 -10.92
CA MET A 1 -22.38 -49.71 -11.29
C MET A 1 -22.40 -48.37 -12.04
N LYS A 2 -23.40 -48.07 -12.89
CA LYS A 2 -23.47 -46.78 -13.64
C LYS A 2 -23.86 -45.54 -12.82
N ILE A 3 -24.37 -45.69 -11.59
CA ILE A 3 -24.81 -44.58 -10.73
C ILE A 3 -23.66 -44.04 -9.84
N ILE A 4 -22.78 -44.92 -9.35
CA ILE A 4 -21.62 -44.54 -8.53
C ILE A 4 -20.59 -43.73 -9.35
N MET A 5 -20.44 -44.03 -10.64
CA MET A 5 -19.53 -43.30 -11.52
C MET A 5 -20.03 -41.89 -11.88
N ARG A 6 -21.34 -41.61 -11.77
CA ARG A 6 -21.89 -40.25 -11.97
C ARG A 6 -21.77 -39.37 -10.73
N LEU A 7 -21.78 -39.95 -9.52
CA LEU A 7 -21.52 -39.18 -8.29
C LEU A 7 -20.04 -38.78 -8.15
N ILE A 8 -19.11 -39.64 -8.58
CA ILE A 8 -17.67 -39.32 -8.50
C ILE A 8 -17.30 -38.20 -9.49
N VAL A 9 -17.87 -38.18 -10.69
CA VAL A 9 -17.65 -37.08 -11.65
C VAL A 9 -18.29 -35.76 -11.16
N LEU A 10 -19.42 -35.81 -10.44
CA LEU A 10 -20.04 -34.62 -9.85
C LEU A 10 -19.27 -34.10 -8.63
N CYS A 11 -18.70 -34.99 -7.80
CA CYS A 11 -17.85 -34.60 -6.67
C CYS A 11 -16.47 -34.08 -7.09
N VAL A 12 -15.92 -34.56 -8.22
CA VAL A 12 -14.65 -34.05 -8.76
C VAL A 12 -14.82 -32.71 -9.47
N MET A 13 -16.01 -32.39 -10.02
CA MET A 13 -16.29 -31.03 -10.53
C MET A 13 -16.58 -30.00 -9.43
N LEU A 14 -16.99 -30.43 -8.23
CA LEU A 14 -17.08 -29.56 -7.03
C LEU A 14 -15.73 -29.37 -6.32
N TYR A 15 -14.69 -30.08 -6.77
CA TYR A 15 -13.30 -29.97 -6.34
C TYR A 15 -12.38 -29.51 -7.49
N LEU A 16 -12.94 -28.81 -8.49
CA LEU A 16 -12.09 -27.93 -9.28
C LEU A 16 -11.51 -26.92 -8.28
N PRO A 17 -10.18 -26.81 -8.14
CA PRO A 17 -9.60 -25.72 -7.37
C PRO A 17 -10.24 -24.47 -7.96
N GLN A 18 -10.98 -23.72 -7.13
CA GLN A 18 -11.33 -22.36 -7.46
C GLN A 18 -10.01 -21.73 -7.85
N ARG A 19 -9.83 -21.53 -9.15
CA ARG A 19 -8.57 -21.01 -9.68
C ARG A 19 -8.41 -19.67 -9.00
N VAL A 20 -7.39 -19.62 -8.16
CA VAL A 20 -6.91 -18.46 -7.43
C VAL A 20 -7.05 -17.26 -8.35
N PHE A 21 -7.98 -16.36 -8.05
CA PHE A 21 -8.22 -15.15 -8.83
C PHE A 21 -7.00 -14.21 -8.84
N GLY A 22 -5.99 -14.47 -7.99
CA GLY A 22 -4.83 -13.61 -7.76
C GLY A 22 -3.54 -13.93 -8.50
N ALA A 23 -3.52 -14.84 -9.50
CA ALA A 23 -2.25 -15.19 -10.13
C ALA A 23 -1.62 -14.07 -10.99
N ASP A 24 -2.40 -13.09 -11.46
CA ASP A 24 -1.92 -12.09 -12.43
C ASP A 24 -2.37 -10.63 -12.15
N HIS A 25 -2.79 -10.30 -10.91
CA HIS A 25 -3.46 -9.02 -10.61
C HIS A 25 -2.83 -8.15 -9.52
N ASN A 26 -1.59 -8.42 -9.08
CA ASN A 26 -1.06 -7.78 -7.87
C ASN A 26 -0.05 -6.65 -8.19
N ALA A 27 0.12 -5.72 -7.25
CA ALA A 27 1.34 -4.93 -7.19
C ALA A 27 2.48 -5.82 -6.65
N TYR A 28 3.69 -5.55 -7.14
CA TYR A 28 4.91 -6.27 -6.82
C TYR A 28 5.92 -5.29 -6.25
N HIS A 29 7.02 -5.83 -5.73
CA HIS A 29 8.16 -5.04 -5.34
C HIS A 29 9.48 -5.71 -5.70
N VAL A 30 10.49 -4.87 -5.88
CA VAL A 30 11.90 -5.28 -5.78
C VAL A 30 12.49 -4.63 -4.54
N PHE A 31 13.38 -5.37 -3.89
CA PHE A 31 14.06 -4.93 -2.69
C PHE A 31 15.52 -5.38 -2.70
N GLY A 32 16.43 -4.51 -2.32
CA GLY A 32 17.84 -4.83 -2.10
C GLY A 32 18.32 -4.18 -0.82
N GLN A 33 19.01 -4.96 0.02
CA GLN A 33 19.90 -4.41 1.04
C GLN A 33 21.31 -4.58 0.51
N ASP A 34 22.03 -3.46 0.42
CA ASP A 34 23.35 -3.43 -0.19
C ASP A 34 24.32 -2.62 0.67
N ASN A 35 25.52 -3.18 0.86
CA ASN A 35 26.63 -2.51 1.53
C ASN A 35 27.48 -1.68 0.55
N LEU A 36 27.15 -1.68 -0.75
CA LEU A 36 27.76 -0.85 -1.79
C LEU A 36 29.24 -1.16 -2.04
N TRP A 37 29.64 -2.42 -1.83
CA TRP A 37 31.03 -2.89 -1.94
C TRP A 37 31.33 -3.61 -3.27
N GLY A 38 30.32 -3.81 -4.11
CA GLY A 38 30.39 -4.41 -5.43
C GLY A 38 31.08 -3.53 -6.46
N TRP A 39 31.45 -4.15 -7.58
CA TRP A 39 32.11 -3.45 -8.68
C TRP A 39 31.05 -2.72 -9.52
N GLY A 40 31.07 -1.39 -9.48
CA GLY A 40 30.08 -0.55 -10.17
C GLY A 40 29.10 0.16 -9.23
N ASP A 41 29.06 -0.26 -7.96
CA ASP A 41 28.14 0.26 -6.94
C ASP A 41 28.46 1.69 -6.55
N THR A 42 29.71 2.12 -6.71
CA THR A 42 30.17 3.43 -6.23
C THR A 42 30.99 4.13 -7.31
N HIS A 43 30.57 5.34 -7.68
CA HIS A 43 31.28 6.20 -8.62
C HIS A 43 31.41 7.62 -8.07
N ASP A 44 32.64 7.99 -7.67
CA ASP A 44 32.95 9.32 -7.18
C ASP A 44 33.10 10.33 -8.32
N ILE A 45 32.32 11.40 -8.28
CA ILE A 45 32.34 12.50 -9.25
C ILE A 45 32.84 13.81 -8.64
N GLY A 46 33.68 13.71 -7.60
CA GLY A 46 34.35 14.84 -6.95
C GLY A 46 33.56 15.42 -5.78
N SER A 47 32.49 16.17 -6.04
CA SER A 47 31.66 16.77 -4.98
C SER A 47 30.52 15.88 -4.49
N ALA A 48 30.32 14.74 -5.14
CA ALA A 48 29.30 13.76 -4.83
C ALA A 48 29.75 12.37 -5.25
N THR A 49 29.07 11.38 -4.70
CA THR A 49 29.21 9.97 -5.02
C THR A 49 27.89 9.47 -5.56
N THR A 50 27.91 8.83 -6.72
CA THR A 50 26.77 8.10 -7.26
C THR A 50 26.85 6.65 -6.81
N TYR A 51 25.73 6.13 -6.33
CA TYR A 51 25.57 4.78 -5.85
C TYR A 51 24.59 3.99 -6.71
N THR A 52 24.92 2.75 -7.01
CA THR A 52 24.11 1.81 -7.82
C THR A 52 23.84 0.56 -6.98
N PRO A 53 22.72 0.49 -6.23
CA PRO A 53 22.44 -0.65 -5.37
C PRO A 53 22.03 -1.91 -6.12
N ASP A 54 22.49 -3.05 -5.63
CA ASP A 54 22.10 -4.39 -6.08
C ASP A 54 20.70 -4.75 -5.55
N LEU A 55 19.67 -4.55 -6.38
CA LEU A 55 18.31 -4.99 -6.07
C LEU A 55 18.13 -6.49 -6.33
N ASN A 56 17.34 -7.18 -5.49
CA ASN A 56 16.99 -8.58 -5.73
C ASN A 56 15.92 -8.67 -6.84
N GLY A 57 16.36 -8.56 -8.08
CA GLY A 57 15.53 -8.60 -9.28
C GLY A 57 15.30 -7.24 -9.91
N ASN A 58 14.75 -7.27 -11.12
CA ASN A 58 14.49 -6.08 -11.92
C ASN A 58 12.99 -5.79 -11.98
N VAL A 59 12.64 -4.50 -12.01
CA VAL A 59 11.29 -4.09 -12.38
C VAL A 59 11.07 -4.44 -13.86
N PRO A 60 10.08 -5.28 -14.21
CA PRO A 60 9.84 -5.67 -15.59
C PRO A 60 9.50 -4.47 -16.49
N LEU A 61 9.88 -4.56 -17.77
CA LEU A 61 9.47 -3.58 -18.77
C LEU A 61 7.95 -3.47 -18.85
N ASN A 62 7.45 -2.27 -19.15
CA ASN A 62 6.03 -1.90 -19.16
C ASN A 62 5.34 -2.01 -17.78
N SER A 63 6.11 -1.86 -16.70
CA SER A 63 5.55 -1.66 -15.36
C SER A 63 5.36 -0.18 -15.07
N GLU A 64 4.24 0.17 -14.43
CA GLU A 64 4.04 1.48 -13.78
C GLU A 64 4.59 1.43 -12.36
N LEU A 65 5.43 2.41 -12.04
CA LEU A 65 5.98 2.57 -10.69
C LEU A 65 4.96 3.24 -9.77
N ASP A 66 4.81 2.71 -8.57
CA ASP A 66 3.88 3.22 -7.56
C ASP A 66 4.58 4.09 -6.51
N GLU A 67 5.67 3.57 -5.94
CA GLU A 67 6.54 4.27 -5.00
C GLU A 67 7.95 3.68 -4.96
N PHE A 68 8.89 4.46 -4.42
CA PHE A 68 10.15 3.93 -3.92
C PHE A 68 10.40 4.39 -2.48
N TYR A 69 11.25 3.64 -1.80
CA TYR A 69 11.76 3.96 -0.48
C TYR A 69 13.25 3.63 -0.38
N LEU A 70 14.01 4.51 0.26
CA LEU A 70 15.41 4.30 0.60
C LEU A 70 15.61 4.46 2.11
N ARG A 71 16.38 3.54 2.71
CA ARG A 71 17.07 3.76 3.99
C ARG A 71 18.55 3.89 3.69
N ILE A 72 19.05 5.11 3.66
CA ILE A 72 20.47 5.40 3.43
C ILE A 72 21.16 5.48 4.79
N THR A 73 22.08 4.55 5.06
CA THR A 73 22.90 4.54 6.28
C THR A 73 24.20 5.27 6.02
N PHE A 74 24.46 6.36 6.73
CA PHE A 74 25.68 7.15 6.55
C PHE A 74 26.84 6.64 7.39
N ASN A 75 28.05 6.77 6.85
CA ASN A 75 29.30 6.47 7.56
C ASN A 75 29.41 7.26 8.88
N PRO A 76 30.03 6.69 9.94
CA PRO A 76 30.20 7.39 11.21
C PRO A 76 30.86 8.77 11.04
N GLY A 77 30.32 9.77 11.73
CA GLY A 77 30.82 11.15 11.66
C GLY A 77 30.15 12.00 10.57
N ILE A 78 29.31 11.41 9.72
CA ILE A 78 28.46 12.15 8.79
C ILE A 78 27.06 12.26 9.37
N THR A 79 26.55 13.49 9.47
CA THR A 79 25.18 13.77 9.94
C THR A 79 24.21 13.57 8.78
N PRO A 80 23.28 12.60 8.84
CA PRO A 80 22.31 12.39 7.77
C PRO A 80 21.42 13.61 7.58
N SER A 81 21.16 13.98 6.33
CA SER A 81 20.27 15.07 5.98
C SER A 81 19.76 14.89 4.55
N ILE A 82 18.50 15.23 4.30
CA ILE A 82 17.95 15.26 2.96
C ILE A 82 18.70 16.21 2.01
N SER A 83 19.39 17.22 2.56
CA SER A 83 20.25 18.13 1.77
C SER A 83 21.50 17.47 1.21
N LEU A 84 21.87 16.28 1.70
CA LEU A 84 23.00 15.51 1.16
C LEU A 84 22.58 14.69 -0.06
N LEU A 85 21.30 14.35 -0.21
CA LEU A 85 20.80 13.63 -1.38
C LEU A 85 20.63 14.63 -2.53
N TYR A 86 21.14 14.30 -3.71
CA TYR A 86 21.00 15.13 -4.91
C TYR A 86 19.94 14.59 -5.86
N ASP A 87 19.93 13.28 -6.09
CA ASP A 87 19.00 12.63 -7.01
C ASP A 87 18.80 11.16 -6.65
N VAL A 88 17.64 10.62 -7.01
CA VAL A 88 17.35 9.19 -7.12
C VAL A 88 16.82 8.98 -8.54
N SER A 89 17.42 8.09 -9.31
CA SER A 89 17.08 7.90 -10.71
C SER A 89 16.97 6.43 -11.11
N TYR A 90 16.25 6.22 -12.21
CA TYR A 90 16.22 4.98 -12.95
C TYR A 90 16.54 5.31 -14.41
N GLY A 91 17.78 5.03 -14.81
CA GLY A 91 18.32 5.44 -16.11
C GLY A 91 18.08 6.92 -16.43
N ASN A 92 17.60 7.20 -17.64
CA ASN A 92 17.16 8.53 -18.07
C ASN A 92 15.63 8.72 -17.99
N GLU A 93 14.91 7.70 -17.56
CA GLU A 93 13.44 7.68 -17.57
C GLU A 93 12.87 8.37 -16.34
N LEU A 94 13.63 8.36 -15.24
CA LEU A 94 13.20 8.90 -13.98
C LEU A 94 14.35 9.59 -13.25
N HIS A 95 14.07 10.80 -12.77
CA HIS A 95 14.91 11.53 -11.84
C HIS A 95 14.06 12.15 -10.75
N CYS A 96 14.46 11.96 -9.50
CA CYS A 96 13.78 12.43 -8.31
C CYS A 96 14.78 13.12 -7.40
N ALA A 97 14.85 14.45 -7.53
CA ALA A 97 15.68 15.30 -6.67
C ALA A 97 14.90 15.78 -5.42
N PRO A 98 15.57 15.95 -4.28
CA PRO A 98 14.97 16.60 -3.12
C PRO A 98 14.50 18.03 -3.41
N GLY A 99 13.35 18.41 -2.85
CA GLY A 99 12.70 19.69 -3.10
C GLY A 99 11.56 19.64 -4.13
N GLY A 100 11.39 18.50 -4.83
CA GLY A 100 10.13 18.18 -5.50
C GLY A 100 9.01 17.93 -4.49
N TYR A 101 7.79 18.37 -4.79
CA TYR A 101 6.65 18.35 -3.85
C TYR A 101 6.25 16.94 -3.34
N ALA A 102 6.73 15.86 -3.95
CA ALA A 102 6.34 14.48 -3.63
C ALA A 102 7.37 13.67 -2.82
N MET A 103 8.61 14.15 -2.66
CA MET A 103 9.62 13.44 -1.86
C MET A 103 9.48 13.76 -0.38
N LYS A 104 9.36 12.73 0.45
CA LYS A 104 9.34 12.84 1.92
C LYS A 104 10.61 12.25 2.48
N SER A 105 11.05 12.76 3.63
CA SER A 105 12.22 12.24 4.31
C SER A 105 12.14 12.36 5.83
N ALA A 106 12.92 11.53 6.52
CA ALA A 106 13.13 11.60 7.95
C ALA A 106 14.55 11.14 8.30
N VAL A 107 15.06 11.60 9.44
CA VAL A 107 16.36 11.17 9.97
C VAL A 107 16.15 10.47 11.30
N SER A 108 16.78 9.32 11.49
CA SER A 108 16.88 8.64 12.79
C SER A 108 18.25 8.00 12.93
N GLY A 109 19.03 8.44 13.93
CA GLY A 109 20.42 7.99 14.10
C GLY A 109 21.25 8.31 12.85
N GLN A 110 21.92 7.29 12.30
CA GLN A 110 22.72 7.37 11.08
C GLN A 110 21.92 7.16 9.78
N ASN A 111 20.60 7.02 9.88
CA ASN A 111 19.76 6.69 8.73
C ASN A 111 19.02 7.93 8.22
N LEU A 112 19.12 8.17 6.92
CA LEU A 112 18.17 9.00 6.17
C LEU A 112 17.16 8.09 5.51
N TYR A 113 15.90 8.26 5.86
CA TYR A 113 14.76 7.62 5.22
C TYR A 113 14.23 8.55 4.14
N VAL A 114 14.06 8.04 2.94
CA VAL A 114 13.53 8.77 1.79
C VAL A 114 12.40 7.97 1.19
N TRP A 115 11.30 8.64 0.86
CA TRP A 115 10.14 8.02 0.25
C TRP A 115 9.60 8.92 -0.85
N TYR A 116 9.20 8.33 -1.96
CA TYR A 116 8.58 9.03 -3.06
C TYR A 116 7.43 8.21 -3.62
N GLY A 117 6.25 8.84 -3.73
CA GLY A 117 5.07 8.25 -4.33
C GLY A 117 4.82 8.83 -5.73
N PHE A 118 5.03 8.04 -6.78
CA PHE A 118 5.01 8.52 -8.18
C PHE A 118 3.72 9.18 -8.62
N GLN A 119 2.61 8.74 -8.04
CA GLN A 119 1.29 9.19 -8.45
C GLN A 119 0.73 10.34 -7.58
N ASP A 120 1.53 10.96 -6.70
CA ASP A 120 1.14 12.10 -5.86
C ASP A 120 1.15 13.43 -6.66
N GLY A 121 0.67 13.41 -7.92
CA GLY A 121 0.55 14.60 -8.76
C GLY A 121 1.20 14.51 -10.16
N HIS A 122 1.80 13.37 -10.52
CA HIS A 122 2.49 13.18 -11.80
C HIS A 122 1.91 12.02 -12.61
N THR A 123 2.19 12.02 -13.91
CA THR A 123 1.99 10.84 -14.77
C THR A 123 2.80 9.69 -14.18
N PRO A 124 2.22 8.49 -13.99
CA PRO A 124 2.97 7.32 -13.54
C PRO A 124 4.26 7.15 -14.35
N ALA A 125 5.37 6.93 -13.65
CA ALA A 125 6.62 6.58 -14.32
C ALA A 125 6.49 5.16 -14.86
N VAL A 126 6.75 4.98 -16.15
CA VAL A 126 6.69 3.67 -16.81
C VAL A 126 8.12 3.23 -17.10
N ILE A 127 8.49 2.04 -16.66
CA ILE A 127 9.76 1.42 -17.01
C ILE A 127 9.70 0.96 -18.47
N ALA A 128 10.38 1.67 -19.36
CA ALA A 128 10.37 1.40 -20.80
C ALA A 128 11.66 0.74 -21.29
N SER A 129 12.75 0.84 -20.54
CA SER A 129 14.05 0.23 -20.83
C SER A 129 14.70 -0.38 -19.58
N GLU A 130 15.59 -1.33 -19.81
CA GLU A 130 16.42 -1.90 -18.75
C GLU A 130 17.47 -0.86 -18.34
N SER A 131 17.49 -0.54 -17.05
CA SER A 131 18.48 0.36 -16.46
C SER A 131 18.64 0.03 -14.99
N ASP A 132 19.66 0.64 -14.38
CA ASP A 132 19.92 0.49 -12.96
C ASP A 132 19.29 1.64 -12.17
N TRP A 133 18.89 1.33 -10.95
CA TRP A 133 18.59 2.36 -9.97
C TRP A 133 19.88 3.00 -9.52
N THR A 134 19.91 4.33 -9.43
CA THR A 134 21.03 5.03 -8.82
C THR A 134 20.55 6.12 -7.88
N PHE A 135 21.37 6.48 -6.91
CA PHE A 135 21.16 7.68 -6.10
C PHE A 135 22.49 8.39 -5.87
N GLN A 136 22.43 9.72 -5.75
CA GLN A 136 23.63 10.54 -5.63
C GLN A 136 23.65 11.29 -4.31
N VAL A 137 24.77 11.21 -3.58
CA VAL A 137 24.94 11.83 -2.26
C VAL A 137 26.17 12.73 -2.25
N ALA A 138 26.06 13.89 -1.62
CA ALA A 138 27.14 14.86 -1.45
C ALA A 138 28.28 14.29 -0.59
N GLY A 139 29.53 14.46 -1.07
CA GLY A 139 30.73 13.95 -0.41
C GLY A 139 31.50 12.97 -1.28
N SER A 140 32.60 12.44 -0.72
CA SER A 140 33.36 11.31 -1.28
C SER A 140 33.12 10.12 -0.37
N ASP A 141 32.41 9.15 -0.91
CA ASP A 141 31.94 7.92 -0.29
C ASP A 141 31.25 8.08 1.10
N PRO A 142 30.19 8.89 1.23
CA PRO A 142 29.55 9.16 2.52
C PRO A 142 28.63 8.03 3.05
N VAL A 143 28.26 7.04 2.23
CA VAL A 143 27.25 6.03 2.57
C VAL A 143 27.90 4.71 2.95
N ALA A 144 27.41 4.11 4.03
CA ALA A 144 27.86 2.80 4.52
C ALA A 144 27.05 1.64 3.93
N SER A 145 25.74 1.85 3.76
CA SER A 145 24.82 0.87 3.18
C SER A 145 23.50 1.54 2.78
N VAL A 146 22.71 0.84 1.98
CA VAL A 146 21.37 1.25 1.59
C VAL A 146 20.41 0.07 1.62
N ASP A 147 19.20 0.30 2.13
CA ASP A 147 18.06 -0.53 1.76
C ASP A 147 17.26 0.22 0.71
N PHE A 148 16.94 -0.43 -0.40
CA PHE A 148 16.19 0.17 -1.49
C PHE A 148 14.99 -0.71 -1.82
N PHE A 149 13.82 -0.10 -1.83
CA PHE A 149 12.54 -0.72 -2.16
C PHE A 149 11.88 0.04 -3.31
N VAL A 150 11.32 -0.68 -4.27
CA VAL A 150 10.46 -0.14 -5.32
C VAL A 150 9.22 -1.00 -5.41
N SER A 151 8.03 -0.40 -5.43
CA SER A 151 6.81 -1.10 -5.78
C SER A 151 6.30 -0.68 -7.16
N TYR A 152 5.69 -1.63 -7.87
CA TYR A 152 5.22 -1.45 -9.24
C TYR A 152 4.05 -2.39 -9.58
N HIS A 153 3.35 -2.10 -10.67
CA HIS A 153 2.34 -3.00 -11.24
C HIS A 153 2.37 -2.98 -12.78
N GLY A 154 1.80 -4.00 -13.42
CA GLY A 154 1.81 -4.12 -14.89
C GLY A 154 0.79 -3.22 -15.61
N ARG A 155 1.15 -2.69 -16.79
CA ARG A 155 0.34 -1.71 -17.54
C ARG A 155 -0.79 -2.28 -18.42
N THR A 156 -0.77 -3.56 -18.80
CA THR A 156 -1.81 -4.16 -19.67
C THR A 156 -2.11 -5.63 -19.34
N SER A 157 -3.41 -5.98 -19.32
CA SER A 157 -4.02 -7.31 -19.04
C SER A 157 -3.73 -7.99 -17.69
N GLY A 158 -2.88 -7.42 -16.84
CA GLY A 158 -2.65 -7.83 -15.45
C GLY A 158 -2.62 -6.64 -14.47
N ALA A 159 -3.28 -5.54 -14.83
CA ALA A 159 -3.47 -4.41 -13.92
C ALA A 159 -4.41 -4.83 -12.78
N MET A 160 -4.18 -4.30 -11.57
CA MET A 160 -5.10 -4.40 -10.44
C MET A 160 -6.50 -3.97 -10.88
N PRO A 161 -7.46 -4.89 -11.08
CA PRO A 161 -8.75 -4.56 -11.70
C PRO A 161 -9.57 -3.60 -10.84
N ASP A 162 -9.37 -3.64 -9.53
CA ASP A 162 -10.03 -2.75 -8.60
C ASP A 162 -9.39 -1.35 -8.62
N LEU A 163 -8.29 -1.12 -9.36
CA LEU A 163 -7.79 0.21 -9.69
C LEU A 163 -8.46 0.87 -10.89
N ASP A 164 -9.26 0.16 -11.70
CA ASP A 164 -10.00 0.76 -12.82
C ASP A 164 -10.78 2.00 -12.31
N PRO A 165 -10.63 3.19 -12.93
CA PRO A 165 -11.32 4.40 -12.48
C PRO A 165 -12.84 4.29 -12.52
N ASN A 166 -13.40 3.34 -13.30
CA ASN A 166 -14.83 3.06 -13.35
C ASN A 166 -15.30 2.15 -12.19
N TYR A 167 -14.38 1.45 -11.52
CA TYR A 167 -14.70 0.59 -10.40
C TYR A 167 -14.82 1.41 -9.10
N GLN A 168 -15.97 1.32 -8.45
CA GLN A 168 -16.34 2.11 -7.27
C GLN A 168 -16.07 1.34 -5.97
N ASN A 169 -14.82 1.38 -5.52
CA ASN A 169 -14.36 0.70 -4.32
C ASN A 169 -14.83 1.37 -3.02
N LEU A 170 -14.97 2.70 -3.03
CA LEU A 170 -15.34 3.47 -1.84
C LEU A 170 -16.86 3.65 -1.78
N ARG A 171 -17.49 2.99 -0.81
CA ARG A 171 -18.94 2.98 -0.63
C ARG A 171 -19.34 3.66 0.67
N VAL A 172 -20.36 4.51 0.62
CA VAL A 172 -20.96 5.16 1.80
C VAL A 172 -22.04 4.27 2.38
N LEU A 173 -21.95 3.96 3.66
CA LEU A 173 -22.91 3.14 4.38
C LEU A 173 -23.95 4.02 5.08
N SER A 174 -25.17 3.49 5.21
CA SER A 174 -26.25 4.17 5.92
C SER A 174 -27.00 3.22 6.87
N ALA A 175 -27.57 3.77 7.94
CA ALA A 175 -28.19 2.97 8.99
C ALA A 175 -29.44 2.20 8.53
N ASP A 176 -30.16 2.71 7.52
CA ASP A 176 -31.28 2.02 6.88
C ASP A 176 -30.86 0.78 6.07
N GLN A 177 -29.57 0.68 5.73
CA GLN A 177 -29.00 -0.48 5.03
C GLN A 177 -28.51 -1.58 5.98
N LEU A 178 -28.56 -1.39 7.30
CA LEU A 178 -28.03 -2.35 8.27
C LEU A 178 -28.55 -3.80 8.08
N PRO A 179 -29.86 -4.05 7.85
CA PRO A 179 -30.34 -5.41 7.62
C PRO A 179 -29.76 -6.04 6.35
N LEU A 180 -29.44 -5.24 5.34
CA LEU A 180 -28.84 -5.71 4.09
C LEU A 180 -27.34 -6.00 4.26
N ILE A 181 -26.63 -5.12 4.96
CA ILE A 181 -25.22 -5.30 5.33
C ILE A 181 -25.04 -6.61 6.12
N GLN A 182 -25.91 -6.86 7.10
CA GLN A 182 -25.91 -8.08 7.92
C GLN A 182 -26.28 -9.35 7.14
N ALA A 183 -26.83 -9.22 5.93
CA ALA A 183 -27.16 -10.33 5.05
C ALA A 183 -26.08 -10.58 3.99
N GLU A 184 -25.04 -9.75 3.91
CA GLU A 184 -23.93 -9.97 2.99
C GLU A 184 -23.17 -11.26 3.33
N THR A 185 -22.64 -11.92 2.30
CA THR A 185 -21.83 -13.11 2.43
C THR A 185 -20.53 -12.97 1.63
N PRO A 186 -19.49 -13.76 1.93
CA PRO A 186 -18.20 -13.61 1.25
C PRO A 186 -18.27 -13.87 -0.26
N GLN A 187 -19.31 -14.54 -0.73
CA GLN A 187 -19.51 -14.94 -2.13
C GLN A 187 -20.40 -13.97 -2.93
N THR A 188 -21.00 -12.97 -2.27
CA THR A 188 -21.87 -12.00 -2.93
C THR A 188 -21.07 -10.73 -3.26
N PRO A 189 -21.02 -10.27 -4.52
CA PRO A 189 -20.33 -9.03 -4.86
C PRO A 189 -20.81 -7.84 -4.02
N MET A 190 -19.88 -6.95 -3.65
CA MET A 190 -20.23 -5.75 -2.92
C MET A 190 -21.18 -4.87 -3.75
N SER A 191 -22.42 -4.77 -3.30
CA SER A 191 -23.48 -4.02 -3.97
C SER A 191 -24.12 -2.95 -3.08
N PHE A 192 -23.91 -3.01 -1.76
CA PHE A 192 -24.50 -2.07 -0.83
C PHE A 192 -23.59 -0.88 -0.51
N GLY A 193 -24.27 0.22 -0.19
CA GLY A 193 -23.69 1.54 -0.03
C GLY A 193 -23.88 2.42 -1.27
N SER A 194 -23.95 3.73 -1.05
CA SER A 194 -24.02 4.71 -2.13
C SER A 194 -22.63 5.11 -2.61
N ASP A 195 -22.56 5.65 -3.83
CA ASP A 195 -21.32 6.19 -4.38
C ASP A 195 -20.82 7.36 -3.52
N PHE A 196 -19.54 7.33 -3.17
CA PHE A 196 -18.86 8.41 -2.45
C PHE A 196 -18.89 9.75 -3.21
N SER A 197 -19.14 9.75 -4.52
CA SER A 197 -19.39 10.94 -5.33
C SER A 197 -20.57 11.78 -4.81
N SER A 198 -21.51 11.18 -4.07
CA SER A 198 -22.64 11.88 -3.43
C SER A 198 -22.27 12.64 -2.15
N VAL A 199 -21.10 12.35 -1.55
CA VAL A 199 -20.66 13.00 -0.31
C VAL A 199 -20.30 14.46 -0.58
N ALA A 200 -20.86 15.35 0.25
CA ALA A 200 -20.56 16.76 0.22
C ALA A 200 -19.11 17.05 0.64
N THR A 201 -18.52 18.09 0.05
CA THR A 201 -17.15 18.53 0.36
C THR A 201 -17.01 18.93 1.83
N GLY A 202 -15.86 18.64 2.45
CA GLY A 202 -15.53 19.07 3.82
C GLY A 202 -16.08 18.20 4.95
N LYS A 203 -16.80 17.12 4.64
CA LYS A 203 -17.33 16.18 5.64
C LYS A 203 -16.21 15.45 6.39
N LYS A 204 -16.54 14.96 7.59
CA LYS A 204 -15.70 14.01 8.33
C LYS A 204 -16.00 12.61 7.82
N VAL A 205 -14.98 11.79 7.61
CA VAL A 205 -15.13 10.48 6.97
C VAL A 205 -14.46 9.39 7.80
N ILE A 206 -15.18 8.32 8.08
CA ILE A 206 -14.63 7.06 8.61
C ILE A 206 -14.48 6.11 7.43
N VAL A 207 -13.31 5.51 7.26
CA VAL A 207 -13.02 4.55 6.19
C VAL A 207 -12.60 3.22 6.82
N LEU A 208 -13.42 2.19 6.57
CA LEU A 208 -13.11 0.81 6.90
C LEU A 208 -12.24 0.21 5.77
N LEU A 209 -11.18 -0.49 6.16
CA LEU A 209 -10.21 -1.10 5.26
C LEU A 209 -9.91 -2.52 5.71
N HIS A 210 -10.41 -3.49 4.94
CA HIS A 210 -10.04 -4.88 5.14
C HIS A 210 -8.59 -5.17 4.74
N GLY A 211 -8.11 -6.36 5.14
CA GLY A 211 -6.73 -6.82 4.92
C GLY A 211 -6.61 -7.83 3.79
N TRP A 212 -5.60 -8.70 3.92
CA TRP A 212 -5.35 -9.82 3.01
C TRP A 212 -6.57 -10.74 2.88
N ASN A 213 -6.86 -11.19 1.66
CA ASN A 213 -8.02 -12.02 1.32
C ASN A 213 -7.58 -13.42 0.85
N PRO A 214 -6.99 -14.25 1.72
CA PRO A 214 -6.36 -15.51 1.31
C PRO A 214 -7.35 -16.52 0.71
N ASP A 215 -8.62 -16.43 1.10
CA ASP A 215 -9.68 -17.34 0.64
C ASP A 215 -10.34 -16.89 -0.67
N GLY A 216 -9.91 -15.75 -1.23
CA GLY A 216 -10.46 -15.22 -2.48
C GLY A 216 -11.94 -14.85 -2.39
N ASN A 217 -12.38 -14.35 -1.23
CA ASN A 217 -13.75 -13.88 -1.04
C ASN A 217 -14.05 -12.73 -2.00
N VAL A 218 -15.20 -12.75 -2.65
CA VAL A 218 -15.64 -11.67 -3.56
C VAL A 218 -16.01 -10.42 -2.76
N ASN A 219 -16.53 -10.59 -1.54
CA ASN A 219 -16.79 -9.49 -0.61
C ASN A 219 -16.17 -9.82 0.74
N HIS A 220 -15.03 -9.21 1.04
CA HIS A 220 -14.33 -9.46 2.28
C HIS A 220 -15.04 -8.87 3.52
N TYR A 221 -15.99 -7.95 3.35
CA TYR A 221 -16.85 -7.47 4.44
C TYR A 221 -18.01 -8.41 4.74
N GLY A 222 -18.31 -9.34 3.83
CA GLY A 222 -19.31 -10.39 4.04
C GLY A 222 -18.84 -11.52 4.96
N ASP A 223 -17.60 -11.50 5.44
CA ASP A 223 -17.11 -12.45 6.44
C ASP A 223 -17.60 -12.07 7.86
N LEU A 224 -18.36 -12.98 8.46
CA LEU A 224 -19.64 -12.68 9.13
C LEU A 224 -19.55 -12.24 10.60
N ALA A 225 -18.37 -12.16 11.22
CA ALA A 225 -18.31 -11.87 12.66
C ALA A 225 -17.79 -10.47 12.99
N THR A 226 -16.80 -9.96 12.24
CA THR A 226 -15.98 -8.84 12.73
C THR A 226 -16.32 -7.52 12.04
N TRP A 227 -16.38 -7.49 10.71
CA TRP A 227 -16.60 -6.24 9.97
C TRP A 227 -18.03 -5.73 10.07
N GLN A 228 -19.03 -6.60 9.84
CA GLN A 228 -20.44 -6.25 9.96
C GLN A 228 -20.79 -5.72 11.37
N THR A 229 -20.14 -6.26 12.40
CA THR A 229 -20.27 -5.78 13.78
C THR A 229 -19.71 -4.36 13.94
N ILE A 230 -18.54 -4.08 13.37
CA ILE A 230 -17.94 -2.74 13.38
C ILE A 230 -18.82 -1.75 12.60
N GLU A 231 -19.28 -2.11 11.41
CA GLU A 231 -20.20 -1.31 10.58
C GLU A 231 -21.48 -0.98 11.35
N GLY A 232 -22.11 -1.99 11.95
CA GLY A 232 -23.31 -1.84 12.78
C GLY A 232 -23.11 -0.89 13.95
N ASN A 233 -22.03 -1.09 14.71
CA ASN A 233 -21.73 -0.26 15.88
C ASN A 233 -21.40 1.19 15.51
N LEU A 234 -20.71 1.43 14.39
CA LEU A 234 -20.41 2.77 13.92
C LEU A 234 -21.67 3.50 13.45
N LEU A 235 -22.54 2.82 12.70
CA LEU A 235 -23.79 3.40 12.19
C LEU A 235 -24.81 3.67 13.32
N ALA A 236 -24.73 2.93 14.43
CA ALA A 236 -25.53 3.17 15.64
C ALA A 236 -24.87 4.12 16.65
N CYS A 237 -23.61 4.52 16.45
CA CYS A 237 -22.86 5.28 17.45
C CYS A 237 -23.38 6.72 17.55
N PRO A 238 -23.84 7.17 18.74
CA PRO A 238 -24.38 8.52 18.93
C PRO A 238 -23.39 9.62 18.55
N VAL A 239 -22.09 9.41 18.78
CA VAL A 239 -21.03 10.39 18.45
C VAL A 239 -20.85 10.53 16.94
N VAL A 240 -20.87 9.41 16.21
CA VAL A 240 -20.77 9.38 14.74
C VAL A 240 -21.95 10.15 14.14
N LEU A 241 -23.16 9.85 14.61
CA LEU A 241 -24.41 10.50 14.18
C LEU A 241 -24.44 11.99 14.52
N ALA A 242 -24.19 12.36 15.79
CA ALA A 242 -24.28 13.74 16.26
C ALA A 242 -23.23 14.66 15.63
N GLN A 243 -22.04 14.13 15.31
CA GLN A 243 -20.98 14.91 14.67
C GLN A 243 -21.00 14.84 13.13
N GLY A 244 -21.97 14.15 12.55
CA GLY A 244 -22.15 14.07 11.09
C GLY A 244 -21.00 13.39 10.36
N TRP A 245 -20.42 12.33 10.96
CA TRP A 245 -19.43 11.49 10.30
C TRP A 245 -20.09 10.65 9.21
N VAL A 246 -19.44 10.56 8.05
CA VAL A 246 -19.81 9.66 6.96
C VAL A 246 -19.05 8.35 7.16
N VAL A 247 -19.76 7.24 7.33
CA VAL A 247 -19.15 5.91 7.44
C VAL A 247 -19.02 5.32 6.04
N THR A 248 -17.82 4.86 5.71
CA THR A 248 -17.51 4.28 4.41
C THR A 248 -16.71 3.00 4.57
N ARG A 249 -16.77 2.14 3.55
CA ARG A 249 -15.87 1.00 3.39
C ARG A 249 -15.20 1.07 2.03
N TYR A 250 -13.96 0.61 1.98
CA TYR A 250 -13.20 0.51 0.75
C TYR A 250 -12.97 -0.96 0.42
N ASP A 251 -13.54 -1.42 -0.69
CA ASP A 251 -13.40 -2.79 -1.17
C ASP A 251 -12.23 -2.91 -2.12
N TRP A 252 -11.32 -3.82 -1.84
CA TRP A 252 -10.24 -4.20 -2.75
C TRP A 252 -10.05 -5.72 -2.69
N ALA A 253 -11.14 -6.46 -2.46
CA ALA A 253 -11.11 -7.90 -2.18
C ALA A 253 -10.47 -8.70 -3.32
N ARG A 254 -10.62 -8.27 -4.58
CA ARG A 254 -10.02 -8.97 -5.72
C ARG A 254 -8.50 -8.86 -5.71
N ASP A 255 -7.98 -7.67 -5.47
CA ASP A 255 -6.53 -7.40 -5.44
C ASP A 255 -5.89 -7.75 -4.09
N ALA A 256 -6.70 -7.90 -3.05
CA ALA A 256 -6.30 -8.51 -1.80
C ALA A 256 -6.18 -10.04 -1.89
N SER A 257 -6.73 -10.68 -2.93
CA SER A 257 -6.79 -12.14 -3.07
C SER A 257 -5.50 -12.71 -3.67
N THR A 258 -4.37 -12.45 -3.04
CA THR A 258 -3.04 -12.76 -3.60
C THR A 258 -2.61 -14.22 -3.45
N GLY A 259 -3.46 -15.08 -2.88
CA GLY A 259 -3.20 -16.51 -2.77
C GLY A 259 -3.49 -17.05 -1.37
N PRO A 260 -3.48 -18.39 -1.20
CA PRO A 260 -3.86 -19.03 0.05
C PRO A 260 -2.81 -18.85 1.15
N ASN A 261 -3.27 -19.10 2.38
CA ASN A 261 -2.42 -19.25 3.56
C ASN A 261 -1.83 -20.68 3.66
N SER A 262 -0.99 -21.07 2.69
CA SER A 262 -0.28 -22.37 2.64
C SER A 262 1.20 -22.26 3.03
N LEU A 263 1.79 -23.37 3.49
CA LEU A 263 3.05 -23.38 4.27
C LEU A 263 4.31 -22.76 3.60
N SER A 264 5.02 -21.97 4.42
CA SER A 264 6.37 -21.40 4.33
C SER A 264 6.61 -20.26 3.33
N SER A 265 7.19 -20.49 2.15
CA SER A 265 7.65 -19.40 1.28
C SER A 265 6.52 -18.67 0.54
N GLU A 266 5.47 -19.39 0.15
CA GLU A 266 4.32 -18.81 -0.57
C GLU A 266 3.48 -17.91 0.34
N LEU A 267 3.35 -18.24 1.63
CA LEU A 267 2.63 -17.43 2.61
C LEU A 267 3.17 -16.00 2.66
N ILE A 268 4.48 -15.86 2.84
CA ILE A 268 5.14 -14.56 2.97
C ILE A 268 5.04 -13.80 1.64
N ALA A 269 5.24 -14.49 0.51
CA ALA A 269 5.10 -13.88 -0.80
C ALA A 269 3.68 -13.36 -1.06
N ASN A 270 2.64 -14.14 -0.74
CA ASN A 270 1.25 -13.77 -0.93
C ASN A 270 0.88 -12.59 -0.01
N ALA A 271 1.25 -12.63 1.27
CA ALA A 271 0.98 -11.55 2.21
C ALA A 271 1.67 -10.24 1.79
N ASN A 272 2.91 -10.32 1.31
CA ASN A 272 3.64 -9.17 0.77
C ASN A 272 3.00 -8.63 -0.52
N ALA A 273 2.56 -9.49 -1.44
CA ALA A 273 1.82 -9.04 -2.62
C ALA A 273 0.51 -8.32 -2.24
N SER A 274 -0.18 -8.78 -1.19
CA SER A 274 -1.40 -8.11 -0.69
C SER A 274 -1.09 -6.75 -0.06
N ARG A 275 0.00 -6.65 0.69
CA ARG A 275 0.53 -5.38 1.22
C ARG A 275 0.80 -4.37 0.09
N ASP A 276 1.46 -4.81 -0.98
CA ASP A 276 1.81 -3.93 -2.09
C ASP A 276 0.57 -3.46 -2.84
N ALA A 277 -0.36 -4.38 -3.12
CA ALA A 277 -1.64 -4.05 -3.71
C ALA A 277 -2.39 -3.02 -2.85
N ALA A 278 -2.41 -3.21 -1.52
CA ALA A 278 -3.00 -2.25 -0.59
C ALA A 278 -2.35 -0.86 -0.70
N SER A 279 -1.02 -0.76 -0.83
CA SER A 279 -0.34 0.53 -0.99
C SER A 279 -0.85 1.26 -2.24
N ALA A 280 -0.90 0.56 -3.39
CA ALA A 280 -1.41 1.13 -4.63
C ALA A 280 -2.90 1.54 -4.53
N HIS A 281 -3.73 0.71 -3.88
CA HIS A 281 -5.12 1.04 -3.55
C HIS A 281 -5.26 2.28 -2.66
N GLY A 282 -4.38 2.42 -1.66
CA GLY A 282 -4.38 3.53 -0.73
C GLY A 282 -4.23 4.88 -1.42
N LEU A 283 -3.48 4.94 -2.51
CA LEU A 283 -3.41 6.14 -3.32
C LEU A 283 -4.72 6.43 -4.07
N LYS A 284 -5.33 5.43 -4.73
CA LYS A 284 -6.65 5.60 -5.39
C LYS A 284 -7.68 6.10 -4.36
N LEU A 285 -7.68 5.50 -3.18
CA LEU A 285 -8.48 5.94 -2.04
C LEU A 285 -8.16 7.38 -1.62
N GLY A 286 -6.88 7.73 -1.47
CA GLY A 286 -6.43 9.09 -1.15
C GLY A 286 -6.91 10.12 -2.16
N LYS A 287 -6.82 9.82 -3.47
CA LYS A 287 -7.33 10.67 -4.55
C LYS A 287 -8.85 10.84 -4.46
N ALA A 288 -9.59 9.75 -4.26
CA ALA A 288 -11.05 9.77 -4.12
C ALA A 288 -11.50 10.62 -2.92
N LEU A 289 -10.88 10.42 -1.75
CA LEU A 289 -11.12 11.23 -0.56
C LEU A 289 -10.71 12.69 -0.80
N GLY A 290 -9.53 12.91 -1.37
CA GLY A 290 -8.98 14.24 -1.65
C GLY A 290 -9.84 15.05 -2.63
N ALA A 291 -10.62 14.42 -3.50
CA ALA A 291 -11.59 15.10 -4.37
C ALA A 291 -12.74 15.73 -3.56
N LYS A 292 -13.02 15.22 -2.36
CA LYS A 292 -14.04 15.74 -1.44
C LYS A 292 -13.48 16.63 -0.34
N SER A 293 -12.15 16.83 -0.30
CA SER A 293 -11.46 17.68 0.68
C SER A 293 -12.00 17.52 2.12
N PRO A 294 -12.04 16.30 2.69
CA PRO A 294 -12.58 16.07 4.01
C PRO A 294 -11.83 16.90 5.07
N SER A 295 -12.55 17.32 6.10
CA SER A 295 -11.95 18.07 7.22
C SER A 295 -11.25 17.13 8.21
N GLN A 296 -11.76 15.91 8.36
CA GLN A 296 -11.21 14.86 9.21
C GLN A 296 -11.38 13.49 8.54
N VAL A 297 -10.38 12.62 8.66
CA VAL A 297 -10.46 11.24 8.23
C VAL A 297 -10.03 10.31 9.35
N LEU A 298 -10.85 9.31 9.65
CA LEU A 298 -10.51 8.19 10.52
C LEU A 298 -10.42 6.93 9.65
N PHE A 299 -9.23 6.36 9.52
CA PHE A 299 -9.06 5.04 8.94
C PHE A 299 -9.15 3.98 10.04
N ILE A 300 -9.90 2.91 9.82
CA ILE A 300 -9.89 1.70 10.65
C ILE A 300 -9.47 0.57 9.73
N ALA A 301 -8.25 0.07 9.93
CA ALA A 301 -7.58 -0.77 8.95
C ALA A 301 -7.03 -2.04 9.57
N HIS A 302 -7.24 -3.18 8.92
CA HIS A 302 -6.77 -4.48 9.37
C HIS A 302 -5.63 -5.02 8.50
N SER A 303 -4.61 -5.65 9.10
CA SER A 303 -3.57 -6.40 8.36
C SER A 303 -2.98 -5.55 7.22
N ALA A 304 -2.94 -6.07 5.98
CA ALA A 304 -2.48 -5.36 4.78
C ALA A 304 -3.23 -4.04 4.50
N GLY A 305 -4.49 -3.90 4.92
CA GLY A 305 -5.27 -2.67 4.75
C GLY A 305 -4.66 -1.44 5.44
N ASN A 306 -3.77 -1.64 6.42
CA ASN A 306 -2.99 -0.56 7.02
C ASN A 306 -2.09 0.15 5.99
N TRP A 307 -1.64 -0.56 4.96
CA TRP A 307 -0.84 -0.01 3.86
C TRP A 307 -1.67 0.86 2.92
N ALA A 308 -2.94 0.51 2.70
CA ALA A 308 -3.89 1.38 2.03
C ALA A 308 -4.16 2.66 2.85
N ALA A 309 -4.41 2.53 4.16
CA ALA A 309 -4.61 3.68 5.05
C ALA A 309 -3.38 4.60 5.05
N LYS A 310 -2.18 4.00 5.14
CA LYS A 310 -0.88 4.66 5.09
C LYS A 310 -0.76 5.55 3.86
N ARG A 311 -0.89 4.96 2.67
CA ARG A 311 -0.72 5.67 1.39
C ARG A 311 -1.80 6.74 1.20
N ALA A 312 -3.05 6.45 1.59
CA ALA A 312 -4.14 7.41 1.54
C ALA A 312 -3.87 8.63 2.44
N ALA A 313 -3.44 8.40 3.68
CA ALA A 313 -3.10 9.46 4.62
C ALA A 313 -1.94 10.32 4.11
N ALA A 314 -0.90 9.68 3.56
CA ALA A 314 0.23 10.36 2.93
C ALA A 314 -0.21 11.32 1.81
N TYR A 315 -1.09 10.88 0.92
CA TYR A 315 -1.62 11.69 -0.17
C TYR A 315 -2.49 12.85 0.35
N LEU A 316 -3.35 12.56 1.34
CA LEU A 316 -4.23 13.57 1.93
C LEU A 316 -3.47 14.68 2.65
N LYS A 317 -2.45 14.32 3.46
CA LYS A 317 -1.58 15.29 4.14
C LYS A 317 -0.76 16.12 3.15
N TRP A 318 -0.30 15.51 2.06
CA TRP A 318 0.37 16.26 0.99
C TRP A 318 -0.57 17.30 0.36
N LYS A 319 -1.80 16.89 0.01
CA LYS A 319 -2.79 17.78 -0.62
C LYS A 319 -3.33 18.86 0.31
N ASN A 320 -3.51 18.53 1.58
CA ASN A 320 -4.00 19.42 2.62
C ASN A 320 -3.25 19.16 3.93
N PRO A 321 -2.13 19.85 4.20
CA PRO A 321 -1.37 19.65 5.43
C PRO A 321 -2.18 19.87 6.72
N ALA A 322 -3.26 20.64 6.66
CA ALA A 322 -4.13 20.96 7.80
C ALA A 322 -5.24 19.91 8.05
N ILE A 323 -5.42 18.91 7.17
CA ILE A 323 -6.39 17.84 7.39
C ILE A 323 -6.08 17.10 8.69
N LYS A 324 -7.11 16.71 9.45
CA LYS A 324 -6.92 15.85 10.62
C LYS A 324 -7.06 14.38 10.25
N ILE A 325 -6.05 13.56 10.55
CA ILE A 325 -6.06 12.13 10.23
C ILE A 325 -5.78 11.30 11.48
N GLN A 326 -6.62 10.30 11.71
CA GLN A 326 -6.37 9.23 12.67
C GLN A 326 -6.39 7.89 11.94
N ILE A 327 -5.50 6.98 12.33
CA ILE A 327 -5.49 5.60 11.86
C ILE A 327 -5.60 4.70 13.09
N THR A 328 -6.62 3.85 13.11
CA THR A 328 -6.76 2.74 14.05
C THR A 328 -6.28 1.48 13.35
N SER A 329 -5.07 1.04 13.71
CA SER A 329 -4.46 -0.17 13.17
C SER A 329 -4.90 -1.39 13.97
N LEU A 330 -5.67 -2.26 13.33
CA LEU A 330 -6.08 -3.57 13.84
C LEU A 330 -5.08 -4.59 13.30
N ASP A 331 -4.24 -5.16 14.16
CA ASP A 331 -3.26 -6.20 13.80
C ASP A 331 -2.52 -5.90 12.47
N PRO A 332 -1.75 -4.80 12.40
CA PRO A 332 -1.13 -4.39 11.15
C PRO A 332 -0.16 -5.46 10.65
N PHE A 333 -0.23 -5.77 9.35
CA PHE A 333 0.77 -6.63 8.73
C PHE A 333 2.08 -5.86 8.57
N VAL A 334 3.05 -6.24 9.38
CA VAL A 334 4.45 -5.80 9.35
C VAL A 334 5.23 -7.06 9.06
N ASN A 335 5.88 -7.14 7.90
CA ASN A 335 6.82 -8.22 7.68
C ASN A 335 8.08 -7.89 8.51
N ASP A 336 8.34 -8.62 9.58
CA ASP A 336 9.52 -8.48 10.46
C ASP A 336 10.35 -9.77 10.49
N GLY A 337 10.37 -10.50 9.38
CA GLY A 337 10.90 -11.84 9.20
C GLY A 337 12.42 -11.93 9.32
N ASP A 338 12.88 -12.06 10.57
CA ASP A 338 14.25 -12.31 11.02
C ASP A 338 14.89 -13.65 10.56
N GLY A 339 14.66 -14.04 9.31
CA GLY A 339 15.37 -15.13 8.65
C GLY A 339 16.17 -14.77 7.39
N THR A 340 15.91 -13.62 6.76
CA THR A 340 16.49 -13.14 5.47
C THR A 340 16.13 -14.02 4.24
N LEU A 341 15.84 -13.50 3.05
CA LEU A 341 16.16 -12.23 2.40
C LEU A 341 14.89 -11.57 1.85
N GLY A 342 14.69 -10.28 2.12
CA GLY A 342 13.80 -9.45 1.30
C GLY A 342 12.76 -8.57 1.99
N ASP A 343 12.82 -8.34 3.30
CA ASP A 343 11.87 -7.43 3.95
C ASP A 343 12.52 -6.17 4.51
N MET A 344 11.78 -5.07 4.40
CA MET A 344 12.08 -3.86 5.13
C MET A 344 11.89 -4.16 6.62
N ASP A 345 12.78 -3.67 7.49
CA ASP A 345 12.46 -3.46 8.91
C ASP A 345 11.31 -2.44 9.01
N LEU A 346 10.10 -2.91 8.78
CA LEU A 346 8.92 -2.09 8.48
C LEU A 346 8.47 -1.28 9.70
N THR A 347 9.04 -1.53 10.87
CA THR A 347 8.92 -0.66 12.05
C THR A 347 9.24 0.79 11.71
N ALA A 348 10.29 1.08 10.94
CA ALA A 348 10.63 2.45 10.55
C ALA A 348 9.58 3.06 9.60
N SER A 349 9.00 2.23 8.71
CA SER A 349 7.94 2.63 7.79
C SER A 349 6.60 2.91 8.52
N PHE A 350 6.29 2.13 9.56
CA PHE A 350 5.19 2.39 10.49
C PHE A 350 5.46 3.61 11.38
N GLN A 351 6.71 3.85 11.79
CA GLN A 351 7.11 5.07 12.49
C GLN A 351 6.96 6.30 11.59
N LEU A 352 7.28 6.22 10.29
CA LEU A 352 6.99 7.30 9.34
C LEU A 352 5.50 7.62 9.27
N MET A 353 4.61 6.63 9.40
CA MET A 353 3.16 6.88 9.48
C MET A 353 2.76 7.75 10.66
N SER A 354 3.52 7.73 11.76
CA SER A 354 3.21 8.58 12.91
C SER A 354 3.20 10.07 12.56
N GLN A 355 3.97 10.47 11.53
CA GLN A 355 3.98 11.84 11.01
C GLN A 355 2.72 12.20 10.22
N TRP A 356 1.95 11.21 9.76
CA TRP A 356 0.74 11.40 8.97
C TRP A 356 -0.53 11.32 9.83
N THR A 357 -0.38 10.93 11.10
CA THR A 357 -1.46 10.86 12.08
C THR A 357 -1.38 12.02 13.06
N ASP A 358 -2.50 12.70 13.29
CA ASP A 358 -2.61 13.68 14.36
C ASP A 358 -2.93 12.92 15.65
N ARG A 359 -1.89 12.57 16.41
CA ARG A 359 -2.07 11.97 17.73
C ARG A 359 -2.73 12.99 18.65
N VAL A 360 -3.84 12.59 19.27
CA VAL A 360 -4.27 13.26 20.50
C VAL A 360 -3.24 12.84 21.55
N ALA A 361 -2.49 13.78 22.10
CA ALA A 361 -1.65 13.47 23.25
C ALA A 361 -2.56 12.85 24.33
N PRO A 362 -2.17 11.74 24.98
CA PRO A 362 -2.88 11.33 26.18
C PRO A 362 -2.76 12.49 27.18
N GLU A 363 -3.90 13.03 27.59
CA GLU A 363 -4.00 14.00 28.70
C GLU A 363 -3.57 13.37 30.03
#